data_AF-U1MUA5-F1
#
_entry.id   AF-U1MUA5-F1
#
_cell.length_a   1.000
_cell.length_b   1.000
_cell.length_c   1.000
_cell.angle_alpha   90.00
_cell.angle_beta   90.00
_cell.angle_gamma   90.00
#
_symmetry.space_group_name_H-M   'P 1'
#
loop_
_entity.id
_entity.type
_entity.pdbx_description
1 polymer ?
#
loop_
_entity_poly.entity_id
_entity_poly.type
_entity_poly.pdbx_seq_one_letter_code
_entity_poly.pdbx_strand_id
1 'polypeptide(L)'
;MHEHEARPRVARHLDDRVDVRHGRVLDRDGHDAGLVEGVGLHASSLACLALHRAADASLAPGADPATLRRMERSIADEAESYLRGLLEEWAVPQPGECIACYLDRALEGSGCDGDLRFAERYRDLVAPRATALLARLESAGGYCDCEVLVNAMQPAWHLWSTSREIEVDGRTIVLEAEPPESMPPCLGVRRGSTQPCRNWHRMIRRGRW
;
A
#
# COMPACT_ATOMS: atom_id res chain seq x y z
N MET A 1 27.19 -30.60 27.80
CA MET A 1 27.65 -29.38 27.09
C MET A 1 26.41 -28.72 26.53
N HIS A 2 26.08 -27.52 27.01
CA HIS A 2 24.92 -26.75 26.58
C HIS A 2 25.29 -25.96 25.33
N GLU A 3 24.56 -26.17 24.24
CA GLU A 3 24.63 -25.30 23.06
C GLU A 3 23.70 -24.11 23.28
N HIS A 4 24.31 -22.93 23.27
CA HIS A 4 23.67 -21.63 23.42
C HIS A 4 23.00 -21.27 22.08
N GLU A 5 21.66 -21.26 22.03
CA GLU A 5 20.92 -20.57 20.97
C GLU A 5 21.16 -19.05 21.09
N ALA A 6 21.95 -18.50 20.18
CA ALA A 6 22.19 -17.07 20.06
C ALA A 6 21.02 -16.40 19.32
N ARG A 7 20.26 -15.57 20.04
CA ARG A 7 19.31 -14.62 19.43
C ARG A 7 20.08 -13.49 18.74
N PRO A 8 19.78 -13.12 17.49
CA PRO A 8 20.37 -11.94 16.88
C PRO A 8 19.83 -10.65 17.52
N ARG A 9 20.73 -9.72 17.84
CA ARG A 9 20.44 -8.39 18.38
C ARG A 9 19.97 -7.47 17.25
N VAL A 10 18.79 -6.89 17.40
CA VAL A 10 18.27 -5.86 16.47
C VAL A 10 19.02 -4.55 16.70
N ALA A 11 19.80 -4.12 15.71
CA ALA A 11 20.35 -2.77 15.65
C ALA A 11 19.23 -1.78 15.26
N ARG A 12 19.17 -0.66 15.98
CA ARG A 12 18.28 0.47 15.67
C ARG A 12 18.93 1.35 14.60
N HIS A 13 18.22 1.62 13.51
CA HIS A 13 18.47 2.75 12.59
C HIS A 13 17.10 3.37 12.32
N LEU A 14 16.78 4.54 12.91
CA LEU A 14 17.09 5.92 12.47
C LEU A 14 16.46 6.27 11.12
N ASP A 15 15.55 7.24 11.18
CA ASP A 15 14.68 7.79 10.15
C ASP A 15 15.37 8.11 8.83
N ASP A 16 14.78 7.67 7.72
CA ASP A 16 14.85 8.38 6.43
C ASP A 16 13.42 8.69 5.96
N ARG A 17 13.04 9.96 6.06
CA ARG A 17 11.82 10.52 5.48
C ARG A 17 12.05 10.77 3.99
N VAL A 18 11.34 10.06 3.12
CA VAL A 18 11.23 10.42 1.71
C VAL A 18 9.98 11.27 1.52
N ASP A 19 10.17 12.56 1.22
CA ASP A 19 9.11 13.51 0.85
C ASP A 19 8.85 13.41 -0.66
N VAL A 20 7.78 12.73 -1.05
CA VAL A 20 7.32 12.62 -2.44
C VAL A 20 6.33 13.75 -2.71
N ARG A 21 6.82 14.97 -2.92
CA ARG A 21 6.03 16.07 -3.50
C ARG A 21 6.80 16.75 -4.63
N HIS A 22 6.23 16.64 -5.82
CA HIS A 22 6.63 17.20 -7.12
C HIS A 22 7.58 16.34 -7.95
N GLY A 23 7.02 15.65 -8.95
CA GLY A 23 7.76 14.85 -9.93
C GLY A 23 8.72 15.68 -10.77
N ARG A 24 9.98 15.74 -10.34
CA ARG A 24 11.14 16.10 -11.18
C ARG A 24 12.15 14.98 -11.11
N VAL A 25 12.65 14.58 -12.29
CA VAL A 25 13.81 13.70 -12.43
C VAL A 25 15.03 14.61 -12.57
N LEU A 26 15.96 14.53 -11.63
CA LEU A 26 17.26 15.23 -11.67
C LEU A 26 18.33 14.27 -12.18
N ASP A 27 19.36 14.78 -12.85
CA ASP A 27 20.54 13.98 -13.19
C ASP A 27 21.45 13.74 -11.96
N ARG A 28 22.53 12.96 -12.15
CA ARG A 28 23.43 12.55 -11.06
C ARG A 28 24.20 13.69 -10.39
N ASP A 29 24.15 14.91 -10.93
CA ASP A 29 24.86 16.09 -10.39
C ASP A 29 23.89 17.23 -9.99
N GLY A 30 22.57 16.96 -9.96
CA GLY A 30 21.58 17.86 -9.34
C GLY A 30 21.23 19.12 -10.14
N HIS A 31 21.48 19.16 -11.45
CA HIS A 31 21.12 20.31 -12.30
C HIS A 31 19.86 20.05 -13.15
N ASP A 32 19.11 21.12 -13.43
CA ASP A 32 17.88 21.09 -14.22
C ASP A 32 18.22 20.90 -15.71
N ALA A 33 17.87 19.74 -16.28
CA ALA A 33 18.12 19.41 -17.67
C ALA A 33 17.08 20.10 -18.58
N GLY A 34 17.34 21.38 -18.87
CA GLY A 34 16.54 22.19 -19.79
C GLY A 34 16.46 21.61 -21.21
N LEU A 35 15.32 21.86 -21.87
CA LEU A 35 15.05 21.49 -23.26
C LEU A 35 16.08 22.07 -24.24
N VAL A 36 16.58 21.22 -25.13
CA VAL A 36 17.42 21.63 -26.27
C VAL A 36 16.50 22.07 -27.42
N GLU A 37 16.56 23.35 -27.79
CA GLU A 37 16.03 23.89 -29.04
C GLU A 37 16.93 23.50 -30.22
N GLY A 38 16.35 23.10 -31.36
CA GLY A 38 17.14 22.92 -32.58
C GLY A 38 16.46 22.27 -33.79
N VAL A 39 15.96 23.13 -34.69
CA VAL A 39 15.94 23.01 -36.17
C VAL A 39 14.81 22.19 -36.84
N GLY A 40 13.96 22.87 -37.62
CA GLY A 40 13.17 22.22 -38.68
C GLY A 40 11.84 22.86 -39.11
N LEU A 41 11.73 24.19 -39.23
CA LEU A 41 10.57 24.82 -39.87
C LEU A 41 10.88 25.08 -41.34
N HIS A 42 10.19 24.42 -42.28
CA HIS A 42 9.66 25.04 -43.50
C HIS A 42 8.68 24.07 -44.19
N ALA A 43 7.49 24.58 -44.52
CA ALA A 43 6.41 23.92 -45.28
C ALA A 43 5.51 22.91 -44.54
N SER A 44 4.81 23.34 -43.47
CA SER A 44 3.54 22.70 -43.04
C SER A 44 2.55 23.65 -42.33
N SER A 45 2.95 24.92 -42.10
CA SER A 45 2.24 25.83 -41.20
C SER A 45 0.90 26.36 -41.76
N LEU A 46 0.71 26.43 -43.08
CA LEU A 46 -0.56 26.91 -43.65
C LEU A 46 -1.64 25.82 -43.75
N ALA A 47 -1.27 24.53 -43.75
CA ALA A 47 -2.24 23.43 -43.77
C ALA A 47 -2.82 23.13 -42.36
N CYS A 48 -2.00 23.28 -41.31
CA CYS A 48 -2.46 23.06 -39.93
C CYS A 48 -3.39 24.19 -39.44
N LEU A 49 -3.14 25.44 -39.83
CA LEU A 49 -4.02 26.58 -39.51
C LEU A 49 -5.39 26.51 -40.22
N ALA A 50 -5.47 25.87 -41.38
CA ALA A 50 -6.75 25.65 -42.08
C ALA A 50 -7.59 24.55 -41.43
N LEU A 51 -6.97 23.49 -40.89
CA LEU A 51 -7.68 22.43 -40.15
C LEU A 51 -8.15 22.88 -38.76
N HIS A 52 -7.42 23.76 -38.07
CA HIS A 52 -7.90 24.34 -36.82
C HIS A 52 -9.05 25.34 -37.00
N ARG A 53 -9.10 26.10 -38.10
CA ARG A 53 -10.22 27.01 -38.39
C ARG A 53 -11.48 26.31 -38.92
N ALA A 54 -11.39 25.05 -39.35
CA ALA A 54 -12.54 24.28 -39.83
C ALA A 54 -13.20 23.41 -38.74
N ALA A 55 -12.62 23.33 -37.53
CA ALA A 55 -13.22 22.62 -36.40
C ALA A 55 -14.19 23.49 -35.57
N ASP A 56 -14.20 24.81 -35.77
CA ASP A 56 -15.07 25.75 -35.04
C ASP A 56 -16.43 26.01 -35.71
N ALA A 57 -16.72 25.34 -36.83
CA ALA A 57 -17.95 25.52 -37.58
C ALA A 57 -18.80 24.24 -37.61
N SER A 58 -19.27 23.83 -36.44
CA SER A 58 -20.59 23.19 -36.22
C SER A 58 -20.61 22.45 -34.87
N LEU A 59 -20.41 23.18 -33.77
CA LEU A 59 -20.83 22.72 -32.46
C LEU A 59 -22.19 23.37 -32.16
N ALA A 60 -23.15 22.55 -31.78
CA ALA A 60 -24.49 22.97 -31.36
C ALA A 60 -24.43 24.13 -30.34
N PRO A 61 -25.41 25.05 -30.32
CA PRO A 61 -25.44 26.07 -29.27
C PRO A 61 -25.73 25.39 -27.94
N GLY A 62 -24.83 25.50 -26.95
CA GLY A 62 -25.27 25.22 -25.57
C GLY A 62 -24.28 24.84 -24.48
N ALA A 63 -22.97 24.75 -24.68
CA ALA A 63 -22.07 24.49 -23.54
C ALA A 63 -20.83 25.40 -23.55
N ASP A 64 -20.76 26.27 -22.55
CA ASP A 64 -19.56 27.04 -22.21
C ASP A 64 -18.39 26.07 -21.90
N PRO A 65 -17.17 26.28 -22.43
CA PRO A 65 -15.99 25.48 -22.10
C PRO A 65 -15.71 25.35 -20.59
N ALA A 66 -16.13 26.31 -19.75
CA ALA A 66 -16.08 26.16 -18.30
C ALA A 66 -17.09 25.12 -17.76
N THR A 67 -18.26 25.01 -18.38
CA THR A 67 -19.28 23.99 -18.08
C THR A 67 -18.80 22.61 -18.50
N LEU A 68 -18.18 22.47 -19.68
CA LEU A 68 -17.59 21.19 -20.10
C LEU A 68 -16.48 20.73 -19.14
N ARG A 69 -15.55 21.61 -18.75
CA ARG A 69 -14.51 21.27 -17.75
C ARG A 69 -15.08 20.93 -16.38
N ARG A 70 -16.18 21.59 -15.97
CA ARG A 70 -16.89 21.28 -14.71
C ARG A 70 -17.59 19.92 -14.80
N MET A 71 -18.21 19.61 -15.93
CA MET A 71 -18.81 18.30 -16.20
C MET A 71 -17.75 17.20 -16.28
N GLU A 72 -16.61 17.45 -16.92
CA GLU A 72 -15.48 16.51 -16.97
C GLU A 72 -14.91 16.24 -15.58
N ARG A 73 -14.72 17.27 -14.74
CA ARG A 73 -14.35 17.09 -13.33
C ARG A 73 -15.44 16.33 -12.56
N SER A 74 -16.71 16.67 -12.77
CA SER A 74 -17.85 15.98 -12.14
C SER A 74 -17.91 14.50 -12.51
N ILE A 75 -17.61 14.14 -13.76
CA ILE A 75 -17.57 12.75 -14.24
C ILE A 75 -16.36 12.02 -13.64
N ALA A 76 -15.20 12.69 -13.57
CA ALA A 76 -14.02 12.12 -12.93
C ALA A 76 -14.24 11.86 -11.44
N ASP A 77 -14.87 12.81 -10.73
CA ASP A 77 -15.19 12.72 -9.31
C ASP A 77 -16.25 11.62 -9.05
N GLU A 78 -17.28 11.51 -9.90
CA GLU A 78 -18.27 10.42 -9.83
C GLU A 78 -17.64 9.05 -10.11
N ALA A 79 -16.79 8.95 -11.13
CA ALA A 79 -16.08 7.72 -11.45
C ALA A 79 -15.13 7.31 -10.32
N GLU A 80 -14.41 8.26 -9.71
CA GLU A 80 -13.56 8.01 -8.55
C GLU A 80 -14.39 7.54 -7.35
N SER A 81 -15.52 8.20 -7.07
CA SER A 81 -16.44 7.82 -6.00
C SER A 81 -17.02 6.41 -6.20
N TYR A 82 -17.42 6.08 -7.43
CA TYR A 82 -17.93 4.76 -7.78
C TYR A 82 -16.86 3.68 -7.63
N LEU A 83 -15.64 3.93 -8.12
CA LEU A 83 -14.51 3.01 -7.96
C LEU A 83 -14.13 2.85 -6.48
N ARG A 84 -14.10 3.94 -5.71
CA ARG A 84 -13.87 3.90 -4.26
C ARG A 84 -14.91 3.04 -3.54
N GLY A 85 -16.19 3.19 -3.90
CA GLY A 85 -17.27 2.37 -3.35
C GLY A 85 -17.10 0.87 -3.65
N LEU A 86 -16.74 0.52 -4.89
CA LEU A 86 -16.45 -0.88 -5.26
C LEU A 86 -15.23 -1.46 -4.52
N LEU A 87 -14.17 -0.65 -4.37
CA LEU A 87 -12.98 -1.05 -3.62
C LEU A 87 -13.29 -1.22 -2.12
N GLU A 88 -14.12 -0.36 -1.55
CA GLU A 88 -14.60 -0.49 -0.18
C GLU A 88 -15.46 -1.75 0.02
N GLU A 89 -16.23 -2.18 -0.99
CA GLU A 89 -16.98 -3.44 -0.96
C GLU A 89 -16.04 -4.66 -1.03
N TRP A 90 -14.96 -4.59 -1.82
CA TRP A 90 -13.91 -5.61 -1.82
C TRP A 90 -13.10 -5.66 -0.52
N ALA A 91 -12.99 -4.53 0.18
CA ALA A 91 -12.36 -4.45 1.49
C ALA A 91 -13.27 -4.91 2.65
N VAL A 92 -14.33 -5.68 2.38
CA VAL A 92 -15.11 -6.37 3.42
C VAL A 92 -14.40 -7.66 3.85
N PRO A 93 -14.36 -7.99 5.16
CA PRO A 93 -13.84 -9.28 5.62
C PRO A 93 -14.62 -10.46 5.05
N GLN A 94 -13.91 -11.46 4.52
CA GLN A 94 -14.51 -12.68 4.01
C GLN A 94 -14.99 -13.60 5.16
N PRO A 95 -15.98 -14.48 4.92
CA PRO A 95 -16.42 -15.45 5.93
C PRO A 95 -15.27 -16.32 6.45
N GLY A 96 -15.02 -16.28 7.76
CA GLY A 96 -13.96 -17.06 8.41
C GLY A 96 -12.56 -16.47 8.25
N GLU A 97 -12.40 -15.33 7.56
CA GLU A 97 -11.12 -14.64 7.43
C GLU A 97 -10.62 -14.16 8.80
N CYS A 98 -9.34 -14.39 9.07
CA CYS A 98 -8.71 -13.90 10.29
C CYS A 98 -8.34 -12.42 10.13
N ILE A 99 -8.26 -11.70 11.24
CA ILE A 99 -7.95 -10.26 11.22
C ILE A 99 -6.67 -9.93 10.46
N ALA A 100 -5.59 -10.70 10.63
CA ALA A 100 -4.32 -10.41 9.97
C ALA A 100 -4.38 -10.61 8.44
N CYS A 101 -4.98 -11.71 7.96
CA CYS A 101 -5.19 -11.93 6.52
C CYS A 101 -6.11 -10.86 5.91
N TYR A 102 -7.14 -10.43 6.64
CA TYR A 102 -8.01 -9.36 6.20
C TYR A 102 -7.24 -8.04 6.04
N LEU A 103 -6.44 -7.66 7.05
CA LEU A 103 -5.63 -6.44 7.01
C LEU A 103 -4.62 -6.49 5.87
N ASP A 104 -3.90 -7.60 5.71
CA ASP A 104 -2.92 -7.82 4.64
C ASP A 104 -3.55 -7.58 3.25
N ARG A 105 -4.68 -8.24 2.98
CA ARG A 105 -5.43 -8.08 1.74
C ARG A 105 -6.02 -6.68 1.54
N ALA A 106 -6.56 -6.07 2.58
CA ALA A 106 -7.14 -4.73 2.51
C ALA A 106 -6.06 -3.66 2.26
N LEU A 107 -4.89 -3.82 2.89
CA LEU A 107 -3.75 -2.93 2.70
C LEU A 107 -3.12 -3.09 1.31
N GLU A 108 -3.07 -4.30 0.76
CA GLU A 108 -2.62 -4.52 -0.62
C GLU A 108 -3.54 -3.82 -1.63
N GLY A 109 -4.86 -3.84 -1.39
CA GLY A 109 -5.84 -3.21 -2.28
C GLY A 109 -6.02 -1.70 -2.12
N SER A 110 -5.72 -1.13 -0.95
CA SER A 110 -6.10 0.27 -0.63
C SER A 110 -5.02 1.08 0.09
N GLY A 111 -3.91 0.47 0.49
CA GLY A 111 -2.86 1.13 1.27
C GLY A 111 -3.30 1.48 2.70
N CYS A 112 -2.35 2.07 3.45
CA CYS A 112 -2.59 2.53 4.81
C CYS A 112 -2.74 4.06 4.86
N ASP A 113 -3.80 4.52 5.53
CA ASP A 113 -4.09 5.95 5.71
C ASP A 113 -3.57 6.50 7.05
N GLY A 114 -2.81 5.69 7.80
CA GLY A 114 -2.23 6.08 9.08
C GLY A 114 -3.17 5.93 10.28
N ASP A 115 -4.28 5.22 10.12
CA ASP A 115 -5.26 4.91 11.16
C ASP A 115 -5.60 3.41 11.22
N LEU A 116 -6.53 3.03 12.08
CA LEU A 116 -7.00 1.65 12.29
C LEU A 116 -8.34 1.39 11.58
N ARG A 117 -8.64 2.06 10.46
CA ARG A 117 -9.94 1.96 9.79
C ARG A 117 -10.34 0.52 9.46
N PHE A 118 -9.40 -0.31 9.02
CA PHE A 118 -9.69 -1.69 8.65
C PHE A 118 -9.83 -2.55 9.90
N ALA A 119 -8.97 -2.40 10.90
CA ALA A 119 -9.12 -3.11 12.17
C ALA A 119 -10.46 -2.79 12.86
N GLU A 120 -10.90 -1.53 12.82
CA GLU A 120 -12.22 -1.10 13.29
C GLU A 120 -13.34 -1.74 12.47
N ARG A 121 -13.27 -1.69 11.14
CA ARG A 121 -14.25 -2.33 10.27
C ARG A 121 -14.35 -3.84 10.51
N TYR A 122 -13.22 -4.53 10.71
CA TYR A 122 -13.18 -5.95 11.05
C TYR A 122 -13.88 -6.22 12.39
N ARG A 123 -13.63 -5.39 13.41
CA ARG A 123 -14.33 -5.48 14.70
C ARG A 123 -15.83 -5.41 14.47
N ASP A 124 -16.30 -4.39 13.76
CA ASP A 124 -17.73 -4.13 13.66
C ASP A 124 -18.47 -5.21 12.87
N LEU A 125 -17.86 -5.72 11.81
CA LEU A 125 -18.49 -6.73 10.94
C LEU A 125 -18.31 -8.17 11.44
N VAL A 126 -17.13 -8.52 11.97
CA VAL A 126 -16.77 -9.91 12.27
C VAL A 126 -16.83 -10.20 13.76
N ALA A 127 -16.40 -9.26 14.60
CA ALA A 127 -16.20 -9.46 16.03
C ALA A 127 -16.72 -8.28 16.89
N PRO A 128 -18.02 -7.91 16.79
CA PRO A 128 -18.54 -6.68 17.40
C PRO A 128 -18.46 -6.64 18.93
N ARG A 129 -18.30 -7.82 19.57
CA ARG A 129 -18.09 -7.93 21.02
C ARG A 129 -16.64 -7.69 21.45
N ALA A 130 -15.69 -7.57 20.53
CA ALA A 130 -14.29 -7.32 20.81
C ALA A 130 -14.03 -5.82 20.99
N THR A 131 -14.74 -5.19 21.94
CA THR A 131 -14.70 -3.74 22.19
C THR A 131 -13.31 -3.22 22.52
N ALA A 132 -12.46 -4.05 23.15
CA ALA A 132 -11.06 -3.72 23.43
C ALA A 132 -10.09 -4.12 22.30
N LEU A 133 -10.54 -4.39 21.08
CA LEU A 133 -9.65 -4.76 19.98
C LEU A 133 -8.61 -3.67 19.70
N LEU A 134 -9.06 -2.45 19.40
CA LEU A 134 -8.18 -1.35 18.99
C LEU A 134 -7.16 -1.03 20.10
N ALA A 135 -7.61 -0.86 21.33
CA ALA A 135 -6.72 -0.66 22.49
C ALA A 135 -5.68 -1.77 22.65
N ARG A 136 -6.01 -3.04 22.37
CA ARG A 136 -5.04 -4.15 22.40
C ARG A 136 -4.04 -4.06 21.25
N LEU A 137 -4.47 -3.64 20.05
CA LEU A 137 -3.57 -3.44 18.91
C LEU A 137 -2.60 -2.29 19.18
N GLU A 138 -3.09 -1.16 19.68
CA GLU A 138 -2.27 -0.02 20.11
C GLU A 138 -1.28 -0.41 21.20
N SER A 139 -1.71 -1.20 22.20
CA SER A 139 -0.80 -1.67 23.26
C SER A 139 0.33 -2.58 22.74
N ALA A 140 0.11 -3.22 21.58
CA ALA A 140 1.12 -4.00 20.88
C ALA A 140 1.98 -3.13 19.93
N GLY A 141 1.68 -1.84 19.80
CA GLY A 141 2.36 -0.89 18.92
C GLY A 141 1.74 -0.76 17.53
N GLY A 142 0.49 -1.17 17.33
CA GLY A 142 -0.27 -0.95 16.10
C GLY A 142 -1.17 0.27 16.22
N TYR A 143 -0.68 1.45 15.82
CA TYR A 143 -1.47 2.69 15.78
C TYR A 143 -2.05 2.96 14.39
N CYS A 144 -1.51 2.35 13.33
CA CYS A 144 -2.16 2.16 12.02
C CYS A 144 -2.36 0.67 11.71
N ASP A 145 -3.24 0.36 10.74
CA ASP A 145 -3.43 -1.00 10.21
C ASP A 145 -2.11 -1.62 9.71
N CYS A 146 -1.24 -0.80 9.10
CA CYS A 146 0.09 -1.21 8.67
C CYS A 146 0.99 -1.69 9.83
N GLU A 147 1.01 -0.93 10.92
CA GLU A 147 1.78 -1.22 12.11
C GLU A 147 1.21 -2.42 12.86
N VAL A 148 -0.08 -2.74 12.71
CA VAL A 148 -0.63 -4.00 13.27
C VAL A 148 0.12 -5.20 12.70
N LEU A 149 0.36 -5.24 11.38
CA LEU A 149 1.09 -6.34 10.75
C LEU A 149 2.60 -6.32 11.05
N VAL A 150 3.17 -5.13 11.26
CA VAL A 150 4.59 -5.01 11.59
C VAL A 150 4.87 -5.30 13.07
N ASN A 151 4.03 -4.81 13.99
CA ASN A 151 4.29 -4.80 15.43
C ASN A 151 3.48 -5.81 16.24
N ALA A 152 2.25 -6.13 15.82
CA ALA A 152 1.32 -6.95 16.61
C ALA A 152 1.10 -8.36 16.04
N MET A 153 1.18 -8.54 14.73
CA MET A 153 0.92 -9.82 14.05
C MET A 153 1.83 -10.00 12.83
N GLN A 154 2.89 -10.80 12.95
CA GLN A 154 3.85 -11.03 11.86
C GLN A 154 3.64 -12.38 11.17
N PRO A 155 4.13 -12.57 9.91
CA PRO A 155 4.15 -13.87 9.27
C PRO A 155 4.77 -14.92 10.17
N ALA A 156 4.17 -16.11 10.20
CA ALA A 156 4.61 -17.17 11.08
C ALA A 156 6.00 -17.67 10.72
N TRP A 157 6.84 -17.95 11.72
CA TRP A 157 8.25 -18.33 11.50
C TRP A 157 8.44 -19.54 10.58
N HIS A 158 7.47 -20.46 10.53
CA HIS A 158 7.52 -21.61 9.63
C HIS A 158 7.30 -21.26 8.14
N LEU A 159 6.92 -20.02 7.84
CA LEU A 159 6.78 -19.47 6.48
C LEU A 159 8.02 -18.68 6.04
N TRP A 160 8.95 -18.40 6.94
CA TRP A 160 10.15 -17.63 6.61
C TRP A 160 11.13 -18.50 5.83
N SER A 161 11.87 -17.88 4.92
CA SER A 161 12.97 -18.57 4.25
C SER A 161 14.06 -18.92 5.26
N THR A 162 14.80 -19.98 4.99
CA THR A 162 15.98 -20.33 5.79
C THR A 162 17.16 -19.48 5.35
N SER A 163 17.91 -18.92 6.31
CA SER A 163 19.18 -18.25 6.02
C SER A 163 20.11 -19.18 5.26
N ARG A 164 20.75 -18.68 4.20
CA ARG A 164 21.64 -19.49 3.36
C ARG A 164 22.85 -18.69 2.90
N GLU A 165 23.97 -19.37 2.76
CA GLU A 165 25.18 -18.80 2.19
C GLU A 165 25.24 -19.11 0.69
N ILE A 166 25.56 -18.10 -0.12
CA ILE A 166 25.74 -18.25 -1.56
C ILE A 166 27.08 -17.65 -1.98
N GLU A 167 27.73 -18.25 -2.97
CA GLU A 167 28.95 -17.73 -3.59
C GLU A 167 28.60 -16.92 -4.83
N VAL A 168 29.00 -15.65 -4.87
CA VAL A 168 28.83 -14.76 -6.03
C VAL A 168 30.17 -14.07 -6.30
N ASP A 169 30.75 -14.31 -7.49
CA ASP A 169 32.04 -13.74 -7.90
C ASP A 169 33.19 -13.97 -6.90
N GLY A 170 33.22 -15.18 -6.31
CA GLY A 170 34.23 -15.58 -5.32
C GLY A 170 34.07 -14.91 -3.95
N ARG A 171 32.89 -14.35 -3.66
CA ARG A 171 32.51 -13.82 -2.35
C ARG A 171 31.34 -14.60 -1.78
N THR A 172 31.47 -15.01 -0.52
CA THR A 172 30.37 -15.55 0.28
C THR A 172 29.43 -14.42 0.70
N ILE A 173 28.16 -14.54 0.34
CA ILE A 173 27.08 -13.66 0.76
C ILE A 173 26.13 -14.48 1.65
N VAL A 174 25.86 -13.98 2.85
CA VAL A 174 24.85 -14.54 3.75
C VAL A 174 23.52 -13.90 3.39
N LEU A 175 22.59 -14.69 2.84
CA LEU A 175 21.21 -14.29 2.68
C LEU A 175 20.48 -14.54 4.01
N GLU A 176 19.97 -13.46 4.60
CA GLU A 176 19.19 -13.55 5.83
C GLU A 176 17.83 -14.23 5.60
N ALA A 177 17.22 -14.71 6.68
CA ALA A 177 15.86 -15.23 6.62
C ALA A 177 14.89 -14.09 6.32
N GLU A 178 14.07 -14.28 5.29
CA GLU A 178 13.09 -13.29 4.82
C GLU A 178 11.68 -13.83 5.03
N PRO A 179 10.70 -12.95 5.35
CA PRO A 179 9.30 -13.33 5.35
C PRO A 179 8.85 -13.72 3.93
N PRO A 180 7.70 -14.41 3.78
CA PRO A 180 7.18 -14.74 2.45
C PRO A 180 6.83 -13.46 1.67
N GLU A 181 7.13 -13.43 0.37
CA GLU A 181 6.79 -12.31 -0.53
C GLU A 181 5.27 -12.07 -0.61
N SER A 182 4.48 -13.14 -0.49
CA SER A 182 3.03 -13.10 -0.45
C SER A 182 2.52 -14.10 0.59
N MET A 183 1.48 -13.70 1.32
CA MET A 183 0.92 -14.57 2.34
C MET A 183 0.14 -15.74 1.71
N PRO A 184 0.30 -16.97 2.22
CA PRO A 184 -0.53 -18.09 1.78
C PRO A 184 -2.00 -17.87 2.17
N PRO A 185 -2.95 -18.59 1.53
CA PRO A 185 -4.37 -18.44 1.82
C PRO A 185 -4.70 -18.55 3.32
N CYS A 186 -5.66 -17.75 3.77
CA CYS A 186 -6.09 -17.73 5.17
C CYS A 186 -6.53 -19.12 5.64
N LEU A 187 -5.94 -19.63 6.72
CA LEU A 187 -6.32 -20.91 7.33
C LEU A 187 -7.61 -20.85 8.15
N GLY A 188 -8.25 -19.69 8.18
CA GLY A 188 -9.54 -19.47 8.79
C GLY A 188 -9.51 -19.32 10.31
N VAL A 189 -10.57 -18.73 10.85
CA VAL A 189 -10.85 -18.63 12.29
C VAL A 189 -12.35 -18.79 12.55
N ARG A 190 -12.69 -19.11 13.80
CA ARG A 190 -14.10 -19.12 14.24
C ARG A 190 -14.72 -17.72 14.12
N ARG A 191 -16.04 -17.65 13.92
CA ARG A 191 -16.82 -16.40 13.95
C ARG A 191 -16.55 -15.60 15.24
N GLY A 192 -16.38 -14.29 15.11
CA GLY A 192 -16.09 -13.40 16.25
C GLY A 192 -14.68 -13.50 16.81
N SER A 193 -13.77 -14.24 16.17
CA SER A 193 -12.37 -14.27 16.58
C SER A 193 -11.69 -12.94 16.24
N THR A 194 -10.81 -12.48 17.13
CA THR A 194 -9.82 -11.42 16.85
C THR A 194 -8.40 -11.96 16.93
N GLN A 195 -8.25 -13.28 16.95
CA GLN A 195 -6.95 -13.94 16.80
C GLN A 195 -6.63 -14.10 15.32
N PRO A 196 -5.36 -14.01 14.92
CA PRO A 196 -4.98 -14.37 13.57
C PRO A 196 -4.99 -15.89 13.39
N CYS A 197 -5.02 -16.36 12.14
CA CYS A 197 -4.89 -17.78 11.82
C CYS A 197 -3.43 -18.25 11.98
N ARG A 198 -3.16 -19.55 11.76
CA ARG A 198 -1.84 -20.14 11.99
C ARG A 198 -0.72 -19.58 11.10
N ASN A 199 -1.04 -18.90 10.00
CA ASN A 199 -0.06 -18.25 9.14
C ASN A 199 0.60 -17.02 9.79
N TRP A 200 0.13 -16.59 10.96
CA TRP A 200 0.61 -15.41 11.65
C TRP A 200 0.95 -15.70 13.11
N HIS A 201 1.99 -15.04 13.62
CA HIS A 201 2.34 -15.03 15.04
C HIS A 201 1.91 -13.73 15.69
N ARG A 202 1.28 -13.82 16.85
CA ARG A 202 1.04 -12.65 17.69
C ARG A 202 2.32 -12.22 18.38
N MET A 203 2.72 -10.99 18.11
CA MET A 203 3.87 -10.35 18.73
C MET A 203 3.39 -9.72 20.04
N ILE A 204 3.48 -10.48 21.14
CA ILE A 204 3.25 -9.92 22.47
C ILE A 204 4.49 -9.09 22.81
N ARG A 205 4.40 -7.75 22.71
CA ARG A 205 5.39 -6.91 23.39
C ARG A 205 5.28 -7.21 24.87
N ARG A 206 6.37 -7.70 25.47
CA ARG A 206 6.46 -7.98 26.91
C ARG A 206 6.33 -6.66 27.68
N GLY A 207 5.10 -6.23 27.92
CA GLY A 207 4.68 -5.28 28.95
C GLY A 207 3.65 -6.00 29.80
N ARG A 208 3.88 -6.03 31.12
CA ARG A 208 3.09 -6.78 32.11
C ARG A 208 1.59 -6.61 31.89
N TRP A 209 0.90 -7.75 31.77
CA TRP A 209 -0.50 -7.90 32.15
C TRP A 209 -0.65 -7.72 33.66
#